data_AF-A0A7Y2UEM3-F1
#
_entry.id   AF-A0A7Y2UEM3-F1
#
_cell.length_a   1.000
_cell.length_b   1.000
_cell.length_c   1.000
_cell.angle_alpha   90.00
_cell.angle_beta   90.00
_cell.angle_gamma   90.00
#
_symmetry.space_group_name_H-M   'P 1'
#
loop_
_entity.id
_entity.type
_entity.pdbx_description
1 polymer ?
#
loop_
_entity_poly.entity_id
_entity_poly.type
_entity_poly.pdbx_seq_one_letter_code
_entity_poly.pdbx_strand_id
1 'polypeptide(L)'
;MNQQPHPNEISRESLVSILDIMHRLAAPEAMPELLREIIEVGKVAIVAETGVLWLLDKATGQLVMVVPSSKDPAKLSIGEGWAGKCASGLAISNIHECR
;
A
#
# COMPACT_ATOMS: atom_id res chain seq x y z
N MET A 1 20.56 21.84 34.91
CA MET A 1 21.16 20.60 34.36
C MET A 1 20.01 19.72 33.88
N ASN A 2 20.05 19.33 32.60
CA ASN A 2 19.27 18.29 31.92
C ASN A 2 17.77 18.55 31.66
N GLN A 3 17.47 19.16 30.51
CA GLN A 3 16.18 19.00 29.85
C GLN A 3 16.14 17.58 29.24
N GLN A 4 15.25 16.72 29.73
CA GLN A 4 14.97 15.44 29.10
C GLN A 4 14.23 15.68 27.77
N PRO A 5 14.65 15.05 26.66
CA PRO A 5 13.99 15.21 25.37
C PRO A 5 12.55 14.69 25.45
N HIS A 6 11.60 15.49 24.97
CA HIS A 6 10.20 15.13 24.94
C HIS A 6 9.99 14.01 23.90
N PRO A 7 9.28 12.92 24.23
CA PRO A 7 9.10 11.76 23.34
C PRO A 7 8.26 12.02 22.08
N ASN A 8 7.95 13.29 21.79
CA ASN A 8 7.07 13.73 20.70
C ASN A 8 7.76 14.68 19.70
N GLU A 9 9.06 14.92 19.84
CA GLU A 9 9.80 15.76 18.88
C GLU A 9 10.21 14.93 17.67
N ILE A 10 9.56 15.18 16.54
CA ILE A 10 9.99 14.66 15.23
C ILE A 10 11.31 15.37 14.88
N SER A 11 12.38 14.61 14.65
CA SER A 11 13.66 15.20 14.29
C SER A 11 13.61 15.88 12.92
N ARG A 12 14.54 16.81 12.67
CA ARG A 12 14.65 17.49 11.38
C ARG A 12 14.87 16.50 10.24
N GLU A 13 15.65 15.45 10.50
CA GLU A 13 15.93 14.37 9.54
C GLU A 13 14.66 13.58 9.21
N SER A 14 13.85 13.24 10.23
CA SER A 14 12.56 12.59 10.03
C SER A 14 11.57 13.48 9.26
N LEU A 15 11.53 14.79 9.53
CA LEU A 15 10.69 15.73 8.77
C LEU A 15 11.11 15.81 7.30
N VAL A 16 12.42 15.86 7.02
CA VAL A 16 12.93 15.86 5.63
C VAL A 16 12.57 14.55 4.93
N SER A 17 12.69 13.41 5.60
CA SER A 17 12.31 12.11 5.03
C SER A 17 10.81 12.02 4.72
N ILE A 18 9.95 12.52 5.61
CA ILE A 18 8.50 12.57 5.38
C ILE A 18 8.19 13.48 4.18
N LEU A 19 8.80 14.67 4.11
CA LEU A 19 8.58 15.61 3.01
C LEU A 19 9.05 15.06 1.66
N ASP A 20 10.18 14.36 1.63
CA ASP A 20 10.70 13.71 0.42
C ASP A 20 9.75 12.62 -0.08
N ILE A 21 9.24 11.78 0.83
CA ILE A 21 8.23 10.76 0.51
C ILE A 21 6.94 11.39 0.00
N MET A 22 6.44 12.46 0.66
CA MET A 22 5.24 13.18 0.20
C MET A 22 5.44 13.82 -1.17
N HIS A 23 6.63 14.35 -1.47
CA HIS A 23 6.95 14.92 -2.78
C HIS A 23 7.00 13.84 -3.86
N ARG A 24 7.59 12.69 -3.56
CA ARG A 24 7.61 11.51 -4.45
C ARG A 24 6.20 10.95 -4.68
N LEU A 25 5.33 10.97 -3.66
CA LEU A 25 3.89 10.65 -3.76
C LEU A 25 3.10 11.62 -4.63
N ALA A 26 3.53 12.88 -4.72
CA ALA A 26 2.88 13.89 -5.55
C ALA A 26 3.39 13.91 -7.01
N ALA A 27 4.46 13.17 -7.34
CA ALA A 27 5.04 13.14 -8.68
C ALA A 27 4.23 12.23 -9.62
N PRO A 28 3.77 12.73 -10.80
CA PRO A 28 2.88 11.99 -11.70
C PRO A 28 3.51 10.72 -12.32
N GLU A 29 4.83 10.65 -12.46
CA GLU A 29 5.50 9.63 -13.28
C GLU A 29 6.08 8.45 -12.49
N ALA A 30 6.04 8.49 -11.15
CA ALA A 30 6.66 7.48 -10.27
C ALA A 30 5.66 6.45 -9.69
N MET A 31 4.41 6.45 -10.19
CA MET A 31 3.30 5.71 -9.56
C MET A 31 3.58 4.21 -9.36
N PRO A 32 4.03 3.42 -10.36
CA PRO A 32 4.21 1.98 -10.18
C PRO A 32 5.31 1.63 -9.17
N GLU A 33 6.47 2.30 -9.26
CA GLU A 33 7.62 2.08 -8.39
C GLU A 33 7.30 2.45 -6.95
N LEU A 34 6.59 3.56 -6.76
CA LEU A 34 6.18 4.03 -5.44
C LEU A 34 5.14 3.12 -4.80
N LEU A 35 4.15 2.64 -5.57
CA LEU A 35 3.19 1.66 -5.08
C LEU A 35 3.89 0.37 -4.62
N ARG A 36 4.93 -0.06 -5.33
CA ARG A 36 5.76 -1.19 -4.90
C ARG A 36 6.47 -0.90 -3.58
N GLU A 37 7.08 0.27 -3.44
CA GLU A 37 7.78 0.68 -2.22
C GLU A 37 6.84 0.75 -1.01
N ILE A 38 5.63 1.30 -1.18
CA ILE A 38 4.60 1.33 -0.14
C ILE A 38 4.26 -0.09 0.34
N ILE A 39 4.07 -1.03 -0.59
CA ILE A 39 3.76 -2.42 -0.25
C ILE A 39 4.93 -3.08 0.48
N GLU A 40 6.17 -2.85 0.06
CA GLU A 40 7.34 -3.40 0.75
C GLU A 40 7.50 -2.86 2.18
N VAL A 41 7.31 -1.55 2.38
CA VAL A 41 7.30 -0.95 3.72
C VAL A 41 6.18 -1.55 4.58
N GLY A 42 4.98 -1.71 4.01
CA GLY A 42 3.84 -2.32 4.69
C GLY A 42 4.11 -3.75 5.13
N LYS A 43 4.68 -4.59 4.25
CA LYS A 43 5.05 -5.98 4.56
C LYS A 43 5.98 -6.08 5.76
N VAL A 44 7.02 -5.23 5.80
CA VAL A 44 7.98 -5.21 6.91
C VAL A 44 7.31 -4.82 8.21
N ALA A 45 6.42 -3.82 8.19
CA ALA A 45 5.72 -3.34 9.38
C ALA A 45 4.83 -4.41 10.03
N ILE A 46 4.28 -5.34 9.25
CA ILE A 46 3.39 -6.41 9.75
C ILE A 46 4.03 -7.81 9.73
N VAL A 47 5.33 -7.90 9.42
CA VAL A 47 6.08 -9.18 9.31
C VAL A 47 5.41 -10.16 8.32
N ALA A 48 4.98 -9.65 7.16
CA ALA A 48 4.41 -10.47 6.10
C ALA A 48 5.47 -10.88 5.07
N GLU A 49 5.39 -12.14 4.61
CA GLU A 49 6.27 -12.67 3.56
C GLU A 49 5.99 -12.02 2.20
N THR A 50 4.71 -11.76 1.90
CA THR A 50 4.25 -11.25 0.60
C THR A 50 3.24 -10.12 0.76
N GLY A 51 3.13 -9.29 -0.28
CA GLY A 51 2.18 -8.20 -0.34
C GLY A 51 1.76 -7.97 -1.79
N VAL A 52 0.47 -7.71 -1.99
CA VAL A 52 -0.11 -7.48 -3.30
C VAL A 52 -0.95 -6.22 -3.27
N LEU A 53 -0.97 -5.49 -4.38
CA LEU A 53 -1.82 -4.32 -4.54
C LEU A 53 -2.70 -4.50 -5.77
N TRP A 54 -4.00 -4.32 -5.55
CA TRP A 54 -5.02 -4.27 -6.59
C TRP A 54 -5.56 -2.85 -6.69
N LEU A 55 -5.66 -2.33 -7.90
CA LEU A 55 -6.34 -1.05 -8.16
C LEU A 55 -7.65 -1.32 -8.88
N LEU A 56 -8.71 -0.61 -8.47
CA LEU A 56 -9.98 -0.63 -9.18
C LEU A 56 -9.91 0.28 -10.39
N ASP A 57 -10.01 -0.31 -11.58
CA ASP A 57 -10.31 0.43 -12.80
C ASP A 57 -11.80 0.79 -12.82
N LYS A 58 -12.11 2.08 -12.66
CA LYS A 58 -13.49 2.57 -12.61
C LYS A 58 -14.22 2.46 -13.95
N ALA A 59 -13.49 2.42 -15.07
CA ALA A 59 -14.11 2.33 -16.39
C ALA A 59 -14.63 0.91 -16.67
N THR A 60 -13.87 -0.10 -16.24
CA THR A 60 -14.21 -1.52 -16.48
C THR A 60 -14.85 -2.20 -15.28
N GLY A 61 -14.77 -1.60 -14.08
CA GLY A 61 -15.22 -2.21 -12.84
C GLY A 61 -14.36 -3.39 -12.38
N GLN A 62 -13.14 -3.53 -12.92
CA GLN A 62 -12.23 -4.62 -12.59
C GLN A 62 -11.12 -4.19 -11.65
N LEU A 63 -10.75 -5.08 -10.73
CA LEU A 63 -9.53 -4.97 -9.96
C LEU A 63 -8.36 -5.48 -10.81
N VAL A 64 -7.32 -4.68 -10.95
CA VAL A 64 -6.09 -5.03 -11.68
C VAL A 64 -4.94 -5.11 -10.69
N MET A 65 -4.21 -6.23 -10.68
CA MET A 65 -3.03 -6.38 -9.84
C MET A 65 -1.89 -5.53 -10.41
N VAL A 66 -1.43 -4.55 -9.63
CA VAL A 66 -0.32 -3.66 -10.02
C VAL A 66 0.96 -3.92 -9.24
N VAL A 67 0.86 -4.60 -8.10
CA VAL A 67 2.00 -5.12 -7.34
C VAL A 67 1.74 -6.60 -7.02
N PRO A 68 2.63 -7.53 -7.43
CA PRO A 68 3.75 -7.30 -8.34
C PRO A 68 3.29 -6.89 -9.75
N SER A 69 4.07 -6.03 -10.42
CA SER A 69 3.77 -5.59 -11.78
C SER A 69 4.03 -6.73 -12.79
N SER A 70 3.14 -6.91 -13.76
CA SER A 70 3.26 -7.89 -14.85
C SER A 70 2.93 -7.25 -16.19
N LYS A 71 3.47 -7.79 -17.29
CA LYS A 71 3.08 -7.42 -18.66
C LYS A 71 1.62 -7.77 -18.96
N ASP A 72 1.14 -8.85 -18.35
CA ASP A 72 -0.26 -9.27 -18.37
C ASP A 72 -0.74 -9.37 -16.91
N PRO A 73 -1.30 -8.28 -16.35
CA PRO A 73 -1.69 -8.24 -14.95
C PRO A 73 -2.96 -9.06 -14.73
N ALA A 74 -2.99 -9.79 -13.61
CA ALA A 74 -4.18 -10.50 -13.17
C ALA A 74 -5.33 -9.51 -12.95
N LYS A 75 -6.56 -9.95 -13.28
CA LYS A 75 -7.78 -9.16 -13.11
C LYS A 75 -8.81 -9.96 -12.32
N LEU A 76 -9.58 -9.27 -11.50
CA LEU A 76 -10.71 -9.83 -10.76
C LEU A 76 -11.92 -8.92 -10.90
N SER A 77 -13.10 -9.54 -10.93
CA SER A 77 -14.35 -8.80 -10.80
C SER A 77 -14.60 -8.40 -9.34
N ILE A 78 -15.39 -7.36 -9.11
CA ILE A 78 -15.91 -7.08 -7.77
C ILE A 78 -16.70 -8.30 -7.27
N GLY A 79 -16.46 -8.69 -6.01
CA GLY A 79 -17.01 -9.91 -5.40
C GLY A 79 -16.22 -11.20 -5.66
N GLU A 80 -15.26 -11.20 -6.59
CA GLU A 80 -14.44 -12.36 -6.93
C GLU A 80 -13.22 -12.52 -6.01
N GLY A 81 -13.04 -13.72 -5.46
CA GLY A 81 -11.96 -13.99 -4.50
C GLY A 81 -12.02 -13.08 -3.26
N TRP A 82 -10.92 -13.03 -2.50
CA TRP A 82 -10.87 -12.20 -1.29
C TRP A 82 -10.76 -10.70 -1.61
N ALA A 83 -9.93 -10.33 -2.59
CA ALA A 83 -9.77 -8.93 -3.00
C ALA A 83 -11.07 -8.34 -3.57
N GLY A 84 -11.79 -9.07 -4.41
CA GLY A 84 -13.07 -8.64 -4.96
C GLY A 84 -14.15 -8.50 -3.88
N LYS A 85 -14.20 -9.41 -2.90
CA LYS A 85 -15.12 -9.28 -1.75
C LYS A 85 -14.81 -8.04 -0.91
N CYS A 86 -13.53 -7.76 -0.63
CA CYS A 86 -13.12 -6.53 0.06
C CYS A 86 -13.55 -5.27 -0.72
N ALA A 87 -13.37 -5.25 -2.04
CA ALA A 87 -13.77 -4.12 -2.87
C ALA A 87 -15.29 -3.88 -2.87
N SER A 88 -16.09 -4.95 -2.73
CA SER A 88 -17.55 -4.83 -2.61
C SER A 88 -18.00 -4.29 -1.24
N GLY A 89 -17.31 -4.68 -0.17
CA GLY A 89 -17.73 -4.39 1.21
C GLY A 89 -17.08 -3.15 1.83
N LEU A 90 -15.98 -2.65 1.24
CA LEU A 90 -15.17 -1.54 1.76
C LEU A 90 -14.75 -1.71 3.23
N ALA A 91 -14.53 -2.97 3.64
CA ALA A 91 -14.16 -3.34 5.00
C ALA A 91 -12.84 -4.12 5.01
N ILE A 92 -12.04 -3.90 6.05
CA ILE A 92 -10.82 -4.69 6.27
C ILE A 92 -11.24 -6.10 6.68
N SER A 93 -10.64 -7.11 6.04
CA SER A 93 -10.87 -8.52 6.33
C SER A 93 -9.58 -9.17 6.82
N ASN A 94 -9.67 -9.93 7.92
CA ASN A 94 -8.60 -10.80 8.38
C ASN A 94 -9.08 -12.25 8.24
N ILE A 95 -8.35 -13.05 7.46
CA ILE A 95 -8.73 -14.43 7.13
C ILE A 95 -7.86 -15.37 7.96
N HIS A 96 -8.47 -16.06 8.92
CA HIS A 96 -7.76 -16.96 9.83
C HIS A 96 -7.54 -18.37 9.24
N GLU A 97 -8.37 -18.78 8.29
CA GLU A 97 -8.28 -20.07 7.60
C GLU A 97 -8.54 -19.88 6.10
N CYS A 98 -7.60 -20.35 5.28
CA CYS A 98 -7.80 -20.49 3.84
C CYS A 98 -8.22 -21.93 3.56
N ARG A 99 -9.41 -22.12 2.99
CA ARG A 99 -9.90 -23.43 2.50
C ARG A 99 -9.99 -23.42 0.99
#